data_AF-A0A6M0C0B1-F1
#
_entry.id   AF-A0A6M0C0B1-F1
#
_cell.length_a   1.000
_cell.length_b   1.000
_cell.length_c   1.000
_cell.angle_alpha   90.00
_cell.angle_beta   90.00
_cell.angle_gamma   90.00
#
_symmetry.space_group_name_H-M   'P 1'
#
loop_
_entity.id
_entity.type
_entity.pdbx_description
1 polymer ?
#
loop_
_entity_poly.entity_id
_entity_poly.type
_entity_poly.pdbx_seq_one_letter_code
_entity_poly.pdbx_strand_id
1 'polypeptide(L)' 'MEIGTTEAAFLLNISTARLRVLLKEGRVIGARKVKRFWMIPVNGRGMPEIT' A
#
# COMPACT_ATOMS: atom_id res chain seq x y z
N MET A 1 -12.41 0.55 -0.04
CA MET A 1 -11.82 0.30 1.29
C MET A 1 -10.36 0.70 1.22
N GLU A 2 -9.83 1.35 2.26
CA GLU A 2 -8.43 1.76 2.31
C GLU A 2 -7.78 1.13 3.55
N ILE A 3 -6.55 0.69 3.41
CA ILE A 3 -5.82 -0.02 4.46
C ILE A 3 -4.49 0.68 4.74
N GLY A 4 -3.93 0.39 5.91
CA GLY A 4 -2.63 0.90 6.32
C GLY A 4 -1.46 0.19 5.62
N THR A 5 -0.26 0.72 5.81
CA THR A 5 0.98 0.14 5.26
C THR A 5 1.25 -1.27 5.81
N THR A 6 0.90 -1.53 7.07
CA THR A 6 1.13 -2.85 7.69
C THR A 6 0.23 -3.91 7.06
N GLU A 7 -1.07 -3.61 6.92
CA GLU A 7 -2.05 -4.52 6.33
C GLU A 7 -1.76 -4.75 4.85
N ALA A 8 -1.42 -3.70 4.10
CA ALA A 8 -1.05 -3.83 2.70
C ALA A 8 0.21 -4.70 2.52
N ALA A 9 1.21 -4.54 3.38
CA ALA A 9 2.43 -5.34 3.33
C ALA A 9 2.14 -6.83 3.62
N PHE A 10 1.23 -7.09 4.56
CA PHE A 10 0.77 -8.44 4.89
C PHE A 10 0.04 -9.09 3.71
N LEU A 11 -0.91 -8.38 3.07
CA LEU A 11 -1.65 -8.88 1.92
C LEU A 11 -0.77 -9.15 0.70
N LEU A 12 0.24 -8.32 0.49
CA LEU A 12 1.21 -8.46 -0.60
C LEU A 12 2.33 -9.47 -0.28
N ASN A 13 2.34 -10.03 0.93
CA ASN A 13 3.39 -10.93 1.44
C ASN A 13 4.81 -10.35 1.26
N ILE A 14 4.97 -9.05 1.55
CA ILE A 14 6.26 -8.34 1.50
C ILE A 14 6.56 -7.63 2.82
N SER A 15 7.82 -7.26 3.03
CA SER A 15 8.18 -6.45 4.19
C SER A 15 7.58 -5.04 4.10
N THR A 16 7.25 -4.46 5.25
CA THR A 16 6.79 -3.06 5.34
C THR A 16 7.85 -2.07 4.82
N ALA A 17 9.13 -2.42 4.94
CA ALA A 17 10.24 -1.66 4.37
C ALA A 17 10.17 -1.64 2.84
N ARG A 18 9.98 -2.81 2.21
CA ARG A 18 9.81 -2.92 0.75
C ARG A 18 8.58 -2.17 0.27
N LEU A 19 7.45 -2.28 0.98
CA LEU A 19 6.26 -1.52 0.62
C LEU A 19 6.47 0.00 0.71
N ARG A 20 7.22 0.48 1.71
CA ARG A 20 7.57 1.92 1.80
C ARG A 20 8.44 2.40 0.64
N VAL A 21 9.32 1.54 0.10
CA VAL A 21 10.09 1.86 -1.11
C VAL A 21 9.13 2.01 -2.29
N LEU A 22 8.23 1.04 -2.50
CA LEU A 22 7.24 1.11 -3.59
C LEU A 22 6.32 2.34 -3.48
N LEU A 23 5.91 2.70 -2.26
CA LEU A 23 5.12 3.91 -2.01
C LEU A 23 5.89 5.19 -2.34
N LYS A 24 7.19 5.24 -2.03
CA LYS A 24 8.07 6.37 -2.39
C LYS A 24 8.33 6.44 -3.89
N GLU A 25 8.42 5.30 -4.56
CA GLU A 25 8.59 5.19 -6.01
C GLU A 25 7.28 5.46 -6.79
N GLY A 26 6.14 5.62 -6.10
CA GLY A 26 4.84 5.84 -6.76
C GLY A 26 4.29 4.59 -7.44
N ARG A 27 4.78 3.41 -7.08
CA ARG A 27 4.41 2.12 -7.70
C ARG A 27 3.15 1.50 -7.13
N VAL A 28 2.65 1.98 -5.99
CA VAL A 28 1.41 1.48 -5.39
C VAL A 28 0.23 2.29 -5.92
N ILE A 29 -0.68 1.62 -6.64
CA ILE A 29 -1.77 2.29 -7.36
C ILE A 29 -2.74 2.93 -6.38
N GLY A 30 -3.01 4.22 -6.58
CA GLY A 30 -3.97 4.99 -5.78
C GLY A 30 -3.55 5.22 -4.32
N ALA A 31 -2.32 4.85 -3.94
CA ALA A 31 -1.83 5.12 -2.60
C ALA A 31 -1.64 6.61 -2.36
N ARG A 32 -2.12 7.11 -1.21
CA ARG A 32 -2.03 8.51 -0.83
C ARG A 32 -1.49 8.66 0.58
N LYS A 33 -0.74 9.74 0.81
CA LYS A 33 -0.22 10.06 2.13
C LYS A 33 -1.19 10.99 2.86
N VAL A 34 -1.78 10.50 3.94
CA VAL A 34 -2.67 11.27 4.83
C VAL A 34 -1.92 11.56 6.12
N LYS A 35 -1.50 12.82 6.29
CA LYS A 35 -0.64 13.26 7.39
C LYS A 35 0.65 12.43 7.46
N ARG A 36 0.79 11.58 8.47
CA ARG A 36 1.94 10.69 8.69
C ARG A 36 1.75 9.27 8.18
N PHE A 37 0.55 8.93 7.70
CA PHE A 37 0.18 7.57 7.31
C PHE A 37 -0.01 7.45 5.80
N TRP A 38 0.24 6.26 5.28
CA TRP A 38 -0.15 5.91 3.92
C TRP A 38 -1.50 5.20 3.94
N MET A 39 -2.42 5.70 3.14
CA MET A 39 -3.69 5.09 2.83
C MET A 39 -3.54 4.39 1.48
N ILE A 40 -3.76 3.08 1.46
CA ILE A 40 -3.58 2.26 0.28
C ILE A 40 -4.95 1.68 -0.09
N PRO A 41 -5.50 2.01 -1.27
CA PRO A 41 -6.76 1.42 -1.70
C PRO A 41 -6.57 -0.05 -2.03
N VAL A 42 -7.60 -0.84 -1.73
CA VAL A 42 -7.69 -2.23 -2.19
C VAL A 42 -8.67 -2.33 -3.35
N ASN A 43 -8.37 -3.18 -4.31
CA ASN A 43 -9.25 -3.49 -5.43
C ASN A 43 -10.46 -4.35 -5.00
N GLY A 44 -11.33 -4.71 -5.95
CA GLY A 44 -12.51 -5.55 -5.69
C GLY A 44 -12.20 -6.96 -5.15
N ARG A 45 -10.93 -7.38 -5.14
CA ARG A 45 -10.45 -8.63 -4.54
C ARG A 45 -9.89 -8.44 -3.12
N GLY A 46 -9.92 -7.22 -2.60
CA GLY A 46 -9.35 -6.89 -1.30
C GLY A 46 -7.82 -6.85 -1.29
N MET A 47 -7.16 -6.72 -2.44
CA MET A 47 -5.70 -6.65 -2.53
C MET A 47 -5.22 -5.27 -3.01
N PRO A 48 -4.08 -4.77 -2.50
CA PRO A 48 -3.38 -3.63 -3.09
C PRO A 48 -2.84 -3.98 -4.47
N GLU A 49 -2.82 -3.00 -5.37
CA GLU A 49 -2.19 -3.16 -6.69
C GLU A 49 -0.86 -2.40 -6.77
N ILE A 50 0.14 -3.05 -7.35
CA ILE A 50 1.47 -2.49 -7.58
C ILE A 50 1.76 -2.55 -9.08
N THR A 51 2.27 -1.47 -9.66
CA THR A 51 2.85 -1.38 -11.01
C THR A 51 4.34 -1.70 -11.00
#